data_AF-A0A0L8GED0-F1
#
_entry.id   AF-A0A0L8GED0-F1
#
_cell.length_a   1.000
_cell.length_b   1.000
_cell.length_c   1.000
_cell.angle_alpha   90.00
_cell.angle_beta   90.00
_cell.angle_gamma   90.00
#
_symmetry.space_group_name_H-M   'P 1'
#
loop_
_entity.id
_entity.type
_entity.pdbx_description
1 polymer ?
#
loop_
_entity_poly.entity_id
_entity_poly.type
_entity_poly.pdbx_seq_one_letter_code
_entity_poly.pdbx_strand_id
1 'polypeptide(L)'
;MKFNKHIKKAEGQKPPKVELTISVDGVTILDPKTKIILHQNPLHRISYCADDKSDKRMFTFIAKAADSNKHFCYVFDSEKCAKEITMTVGQAFDLAYRRFVETTGKDIDVRKQFLLLQKKVWIFLFSL
;
A
#
# COMPACT_ATOMS: atom_id res chain seq x y z
N MET A 1 19.10 -14.10 -1.48
CA MET A 1 18.66 -13.89 -2.87
C MET A 1 19.34 -12.61 -3.36
N LYS A 2 20.38 -12.71 -4.22
CA LYS A 2 21.06 -11.53 -4.77
C LYS A 2 20.21 -11.02 -5.94
N PHE A 3 19.55 -9.89 -5.78
CA PHE A 3 18.93 -9.19 -6.91
C PHE A 3 20.08 -8.71 -7.80
N ASN A 4 20.37 -9.46 -8.86
CA ASN A 4 21.40 -9.10 -9.82
C ASN A 4 21.17 -7.66 -10.28
N LYS A 5 22.25 -6.86 -10.32
CA LYS A 5 22.36 -5.47 -10.84
C LYS A 5 21.94 -5.31 -12.33
N HIS A 6 21.12 -6.21 -12.84
CA HIS A 6 20.70 -6.38 -14.23
C HIS A 6 19.25 -5.92 -14.47
N ILE A 7 18.64 -5.12 -13.58
CA ILE A 7 17.61 -4.21 -14.06
C ILE A 7 18.38 -3.19 -14.89
N LYS A 8 18.39 -3.42 -16.21
CA LYS A 8 18.98 -2.58 -17.24
C LYS A 8 18.84 -1.13 -16.77
N LYS A 9 19.97 -0.47 -16.48
CA LYS A 9 20.08 0.97 -16.76
C LYS A 9 19.52 1.08 -18.17
N ALA A 10 18.31 1.63 -18.30
CA ALA A 10 17.77 1.98 -19.60
C ALA A 10 18.84 2.88 -20.23
N GLU A 11 19.58 2.29 -21.17
CA GLU A 11 20.53 2.89 -22.10
C GLU A 11 21.05 4.28 -21.68
N GLY A 12 22.08 4.32 -20.81
CA GLY A 12 22.87 5.53 -20.56
C GLY A 12 22.18 6.70 -19.84
N GLN A 13 20.88 6.66 -19.56
CA GLN A 13 20.18 7.75 -18.88
C GLN A 13 20.20 7.61 -17.36
N LYS A 14 20.51 8.72 -16.69
CA LYS A 14 20.43 8.81 -15.22
C LYS A 14 18.94 8.75 -14.82
N PRO A 15 18.56 7.91 -13.85
CA PRO A 15 17.17 7.85 -13.40
C PRO A 15 16.70 9.22 -12.91
N PRO A 16 15.43 9.60 -13.19
CA PRO A 16 14.90 10.89 -12.81
C PRO A 16 14.82 11.01 -11.28
N LYS A 17 14.98 12.23 -10.77
CA LYS A 17 14.71 12.53 -9.35
C LYS A 17 13.19 12.56 -9.14
N VAL A 18 12.74 11.95 -8.06
CA VAL A 18 11.33 11.90 -7.69
C VAL A 18 11.15 12.24 -6.22
N GLU A 19 9.95 12.66 -5.86
CA GLU A 19 9.51 12.82 -4.48
C GLU A 19 8.49 11.73 -4.15
N LEU A 20 8.63 11.14 -2.96
CA LEU A 20 7.74 10.10 -2.45
C LEU A 20 6.86 10.66 -1.35
N THR A 21 5.55 10.48 -1.49
CA THR A 21 4.58 10.73 -0.43
C THR A 21 3.98 9.40 0.01
N ILE A 22 4.03 9.11 1.31
CA ILE A 22 3.57 7.84 1.89
C ILE A 22 2.48 8.15 2.90
N SER A 23 1.32 7.50 2.75
CA SER A 23 0.22 7.57 3.70
C SER A 23 -0.47 6.21 3.82
N VAL A 24 -1.46 6.13 4.71
CA VAL A 24 -2.36 4.97 4.82
C VAL A 24 -3.17 4.70 3.54
N ASP A 25 -3.31 5.69 2.66
CA ASP A 25 -4.04 5.55 1.41
C ASP A 25 -3.16 4.96 0.30
N GLY A 26 -1.84 5.16 0.38
CA GLY A 26 -0.91 4.63 -0.60
C GLY A 26 0.44 5.33 -0.67
N VAL A 27 1.16 5.04 -1.75
CA VAL A 27 2.44 5.65 -2.11
C VAL A 27 2.28 6.42 -3.42
N THR A 28 2.58 7.71 -3.38
CA THR A 28 2.52 8.62 -4.54
C THR A 28 3.94 9.03 -4.92
N ILE A 29 4.24 8.95 -6.22
CA ILE A 29 5.50 9.35 -6.84
C ILE A 29 5.25 10.64 -7.61
N LEU A 30 6.00 11.69 -7.29
CA LEU A 30 5.82 13.03 -7.83
C LEU A 30 7.10 13.51 -8.53
N ASP A 31 6.94 14.36 -9.54
CA ASP A 31 8.03 15.22 -9.98
C ASP A 31 8.33 16.26 -8.88
N PRO A 32 9.58 16.39 -8.41
CA PRO A 32 9.90 17.21 -7.23
C PRO A 32 9.73 18.72 -7.49
N LYS A 33 9.80 19.17 -8.75
CA LYS A 33 9.73 20.59 -9.11
C LYS A 33 8.30 21.02 -9.37
N THR A 34 7.60 20.26 -10.21
CA THR A 34 6.25 20.59 -10.68
C THR A 34 5.16 20.04 -9.77
N LYS A 35 5.50 19.10 -8.88
CA LYS A 35 4.55 18.36 -8.03
C LYS A 35 3.49 17.58 -8.82
N ILE A 36 3.75 17.31 -10.10
CA ILE A 36 2.89 16.47 -10.93
C ILE A 36 2.99 15.02 -10.45
N ILE A 37 1.85 14.35 -10.33
CA ILE A 37 1.78 12.93 -9.99
C ILE A 37 2.23 12.10 -11.18
N LEU A 38 3.32 11.37 -11.01
CA LEU A 38 3.86 10.44 -12.00
C LEU A 38 3.21 9.06 -11.83
N HIS A 39 3.08 8.61 -10.59
CA HIS A 39 2.41 7.36 -10.25
C HIS A 39 1.68 7.48 -8.91
N GLN A 40 0.51 6.86 -8.82
CA GLN A 40 -0.27 6.76 -7.60
C GLN A 40 -0.62 5.30 -7.36
N ASN A 41 -0.07 4.74 -6.27
CA ASN A 41 -0.22 3.34 -5.93
C ASN A 41 -1.01 3.21 -4.62
N PRO A 42 -2.33 2.90 -4.68
CA PRO A 42 -3.13 2.65 -3.49
C PRO A 42 -2.50 1.55 -2.63
N LEU A 43 -2.53 1.72 -1.31
CA LEU A 43 -1.81 0.84 -0.38
C LEU A 43 -2.26 -0.63 -0.51
N HIS A 44 -3.55 -0.87 -0.70
CA HIS A 44 -4.12 -2.22 -0.89
C HIS A 44 -3.65 -2.94 -2.17
N ARG A 45 -2.99 -2.23 -3.10
CA ARG A 45 -2.39 -2.81 -4.31
C ARG A 45 -0.88 -3.04 -4.18
N ILE A 46 -0.26 -2.47 -3.17
CA ILE A 46 1.15 -2.71 -2.87
C ILE A 46 1.24 -4.02 -2.09
N SER A 47 1.94 -5.00 -2.65
CA SER A 47 2.03 -6.34 -2.06
C SER A 47 3.28 -6.55 -1.22
N TYR A 48 4.34 -5.76 -1.48
CA TYR A 48 5.63 -5.93 -0.81
C TYR A 48 6.46 -4.64 -0.87
N CYS A 49 7.29 -4.39 0.13
CA CYS A 49 8.35 -3.38 0.13
C CYS A 49 9.59 -3.87 0.87
N ALA A 50 10.78 -3.45 0.43
CA ALA A 50 12.04 -3.81 1.07
C ALA A 50 13.17 -2.84 0.75
N ASP A 51 14.08 -2.68 1.72
CA ASP A 51 15.43 -2.17 1.52
C ASP A 51 16.42 -3.30 1.19
N ASP A 52 17.48 -2.99 0.44
CA ASP A 52 18.56 -3.95 0.19
C ASP A 52 19.58 -3.93 1.34
N LYS A 53 19.80 -5.09 1.96
CA LYS A 53 20.76 -5.25 3.07
C LYS A 53 22.22 -5.05 2.63
N SER A 54 22.54 -5.30 1.36
CA SER A 54 23.87 -5.15 0.78
C SER A 54 24.09 -3.75 0.23
N ASP A 55 23.03 -3.08 -0.22
CA ASP A 55 23.07 -1.70 -0.71
C ASP A 55 22.02 -0.84 0.02
N LYS A 56 22.46 -0.18 1.08
CA LYS A 56 21.61 0.65 1.98
C LYS A 56 20.94 1.83 1.29
N ARG A 57 21.22 2.06 0.01
CA ARG A 57 20.58 3.11 -0.80
C ARG A 57 19.33 2.63 -1.51
N MET A 58 19.17 1.32 -1.65
CA MET A 58 18.11 0.76 -2.48
C MET A 58 16.85 0.54 -1.68
N PHE A 59 15.76 1.14 -2.13
CA PHE A 59 14.40 0.87 -1.67
C PHE A 59 13.57 0.33 -2.83
N THR A 60 12.71 -0.64 -2.56
CA THR A 60 11.83 -1.24 -3.56
C THR A 60 10.43 -1.46 -3.03
N PHE A 61 9.44 -1.39 -3.92
CA PHE A 61 8.11 -1.93 -3.64
C PHE A 61 7.48 -2.54 -4.89
N ILE A 62 6.55 -3.47 -4.68
CA ILE A 62 5.81 -4.15 -5.75
C ILE A 62 4.35 -3.73 -5.65
N ALA A 63 3.78 -3.24 -6.74
CA ALA A 63 2.37 -2.88 -6.83
C ALA A 63 1.69 -3.60 -8.00
N LYS A 64 0.44 -4.02 -7.78
CA LYS A 64 -0.43 -4.55 -8.83
C LYS A 64 -1.00 -3.42 -9.69
N ALA A 65 -0.94 -3.61 -11.00
CA ALA A 65 -1.53 -2.69 -11.97
C ALA A 65 -3.04 -2.53 -11.77
N ALA A 66 -3.59 -1.38 -12.17
CA ALA A 66 -4.99 -1.06 -11.93
C ALA A 66 -5.97 -1.85 -12.79
N ASP A 67 -5.55 -2.13 -14.00
CA ASP A 67 -6.33 -2.60 -15.14
C ASP A 67 -5.91 -4.00 -15.60
N SER A 68 -4.94 -4.61 -14.93
CA SER A 68 -4.37 -5.88 -15.35
C SER A 68 -3.84 -6.69 -14.16
N ASN A 69 -3.58 -7.98 -14.40
CA ASN A 69 -2.90 -8.85 -13.45
C ASN A 69 -1.36 -8.70 -13.47
N LYS A 70 -0.86 -7.61 -14.04
CA LYS A 70 0.57 -7.31 -14.06
C LYS A 70 1.01 -6.70 -12.73
N HIS A 71 2.25 -6.98 -12.35
CA HIS A 71 2.90 -6.39 -11.20
C HIS A 71 4.07 -5.53 -11.67
N PHE A 72 4.19 -4.35 -11.08
CA PHE A 72 5.31 -3.45 -11.30
C PHE A 72 6.21 -3.44 -10.08
N CYS A 73 7.51 -3.62 -10.31
CA CYS A 73 8.54 -3.43 -9.29
C CYS A 73 9.12 -2.04 -9.44
N TYR A 74 8.86 -1.18 -8.45
CA TYR A 74 9.43 0.16 -8.38
C TYR A 74 10.72 0.10 -7.58
N VAL A 75 11.79 0.68 -8.13
CA VAL A 75 13.14 0.62 -7.58
C VAL A 75 13.67 2.04 -7.45
N PHE A 76 14.11 2.39 -6.25
CA PHE A 76 14.59 3.73 -5.90
C PHE A 76 16.01 3.65 -5.35
N ASP A 77 16.80 4.65 -5.73
CA ASP A 77 18.11 4.92 -5.16
C ASP A 77 17.98 6.17 -4.27
N SER A 78 18.12 5.99 -2.97
CA SER A 78 18.05 7.02 -1.93
C SER A 78 19.38 7.08 -1.21
N GLU A 79 19.98 8.26 -1.05
CA GLU A 79 21.32 8.35 -0.43
C GLU A 79 21.36 7.86 1.02
N LYS A 80 20.31 8.09 1.81
CA LYS A 80 20.30 7.80 3.25
C LYS A 80 19.00 7.23 3.81
N CYS A 81 17.89 7.30 3.08
CA CYS A 81 16.56 7.09 3.66
C CYS A 81 15.91 5.74 3.27
N ALA A 82 16.58 4.84 2.55
CA ALA A 82 15.94 3.63 2.04
C ALA A 82 15.30 2.76 3.15
N LYS A 83 16.01 2.58 4.27
CA LYS A 83 15.50 1.86 5.45
C LYS A 83 14.32 2.59 6.10
N GLU A 84 14.42 3.90 6.27
CA GLU A 84 13.37 4.73 6.87
C GLU A 84 12.09 4.72 6.03
N ILE A 85 12.24 4.79 4.71
CA ILE A 85 11.15 4.67 3.74
C ILE A 85 10.48 3.31 3.89
N THR A 86 11.26 2.22 3.95
CA THR A 86 10.74 0.85 4.15
C THR A 86 9.93 0.75 5.44
N MET A 87 10.46 1.29 6.55
CA MET A 87 9.74 1.30 7.84
C MET A 87 8.45 2.12 7.76
N THR A 88 8.47 3.27 7.11
CA THR A 88 7.31 4.16 6.97
C THR A 88 6.19 3.47 6.17
N VAL A 89 6.53 2.78 5.07
CA VAL A 89 5.55 1.99 4.30
C VAL A 89 5.00 0.83 5.15
N GLY A 90 5.85 0.14 5.91
CA GLY A 90 5.42 -0.91 6.85
C GLY A 90 4.43 -0.39 7.89
N GLN A 91 4.71 0.75 8.50
CA GLN A 91 3.80 1.39 9.46
C GLN A 91 2.47 1.81 8.83
N ALA A 92 2.49 2.27 7.57
CA ALA A 92 1.27 2.58 6.82
C ALA A 92 0.43 1.31 6.61
N PHE A 93 1.05 0.17 6.26
CA PHE A 93 0.38 -1.13 6.17
C PHE A 93 -0.25 -1.54 7.50
N ASP A 94 0.50 -1.48 8.60
CA ASP A 94 0.00 -1.84 9.92
C ASP A 94 -1.18 -0.97 10.36
N LEU A 95 -1.12 0.33 10.08
CA LEU A 95 -2.21 1.25 10.41
C LEU A 95 -3.44 1.02 9.52
N ALA A 96 -3.25 0.83 8.22
CA ALA A 96 -4.35 0.53 7.30
C ALA A 96 -5.02 -0.81 7.62
N TYR A 97 -4.23 -1.84 7.96
CA TYR A 97 -4.74 -3.15 8.35
C TYR A 97 -5.54 -3.08 9.66
N ARG A 98 -5.03 -2.39 10.69
CA ARG A 98 -5.79 -2.19 11.94
C ARG A 98 -7.13 -1.51 11.69
N ARG A 99 -7.15 -0.44 10.88
CA ARG A 99 -8.40 0.24 10.50
C ARG A 99 -9.36 -0.69 9.75
N PHE A 100 -8.85 -1.48 8.80
CA PHE A 100 -9.66 -2.45 8.07
C PHE A 100 -10.33 -3.48 8.99
N VAL A 101 -9.57 -4.02 9.95
CA VAL A 101 -10.09 -4.99 10.93
C VAL A 101 -11.13 -4.35 11.86
N GLU A 102 -10.87 -3.14 12.36
CA GLU A 102 -11.80 -2.41 13.24
C GLU A 102 -13.13 -2.10 12.55
N THR A 103 -13.09 -1.64 11.29
CA THR A 103 -14.29 -1.34 10.52
C THR A 103 -15.07 -2.61 10.17
N THR A 104 -14.36 -3.65 9.70
CA THR A 104 -15.02 -4.93 9.33
C THR A 104 -15.63 -5.63 10.54
N GLY A 105 -14.96 -5.59 11.71
CA GLY A 105 -15.51 -6.13 12.96
C GLY A 105 -16.79 -5.42 13.40
N LYS A 106 -16.79 -4.08 13.37
CA LYS A 106 -17.97 -3.27 13.69
C LYS A 106 -19.14 -3.53 12.73
N ASP A 107 -18.87 -3.65 11.43
CA ASP A 107 -19.90 -3.95 10.43
C ASP A 107 -20.55 -5.32 10.66
N ILE A 108 -19.76 -6.33 11.04
CA ILE A 108 -20.27 -7.66 11.39
C ILE A 108 -21.18 -7.60 12.62
N ASP A 109 -20.79 -6.85 13.65
CA ASP A 109 -21.57 -6.73 14.88
C ASP A 109 -22.86 -5.94 14.69
N VAL A 110 -22.84 -4.87 13.91
CA VAL A 110 -24.04 -4.11 13.52
C VAL A 110 -25.00 -5.01 12.74
N ARG A 111 -24.51 -5.80 11.79
CA ARG A 111 -25.33 -6.77 11.04
C ARG A 111 -25.97 -7.83 11.95
N LYS A 112 -25.22 -8.35 12.93
CA LYS A 112 -25.77 -9.30 13.92
C LYS A 112 -26.87 -8.66 14.75
N GLN A 113 -26.66 -7.45 15.26
CA GLN A 113 -27.67 -6.73 16.04
C GLN A 113 -28.93 -6.46 15.22
N PHE A 114 -28.77 -6.07 13.95
CA PHE A 114 -29.90 -5.90 13.03
C PHE A 114 -30.66 -7.20 12.79
N LEU A 115 -29.97 -8.33 12.55
CA LEU A 115 -30.61 -9.66 12.43
C LEU A 115 -31.36 -10.06 13.72
N LEU A 116 -30.79 -9.78 14.89
CA LEU A 116 -31.42 -10.07 16.18
C LEU A 116 -32.67 -9.21 16.40
N LEU A 117 -32.61 -7.92 16.06
CA LEU A 117 -33.76 -7.01 16.09
C LEU A 117 -34.86 -7.48 15.13
N GLN A 118 -34.51 -7.84 13.89
CA GLN A 118 -35.48 -8.39 12.94
C GLN A 118 -36.12 -9.69 13.44
N LYS A 119 -35.33 -10.60 14.03
CA LYS A 119 -35.89 -11.81 14.66
C LYS A 119 -36.84 -11.50 15.80
N LYS A 120 -36.52 -10.52 16.66
CA LYS A 120 -37.40 -10.09 17.75
C LYS A 120 -38.71 -9.49 17.24
N VAL A 121 -38.65 -8.61 16.24
CA VAL A 121 -39.85 -8.04 15.59
C VAL A 121 -40.69 -9.14 14.94
N TRP A 122 -40.04 -10.08 14.25
CA TRP A 122 -40.72 -11.21 13.62
C TRP A 122 -41.43 -12.10 14.64
N ILE A 123 -40.77 -12.46 15.74
CA ILE A 123 -41.40 -13.21 16.85
C ILE A 123 -42.60 -12.46 17.42
N PHE A 124 -42.48 -11.13 17.60
CA PHE A 124 -43.57 -10.29 18.10
C PHE A 124 -44.78 -10.29 17.14
N LEU A 125 -44.54 -10.20 15.83
CA LEU A 125 -45.59 -10.24 14.81
C LEU A 125 -46.29 -11.60 14.73
N PHE A 126 -45.61 -12.71 15.05
CA PHE A 126 -46.21 -14.05 15.08
C PHE A 126 -47.01 -14.34 16.36
N SER A 127 -46.84 -13.52 17.41
CA SER A 127 -47.48 -13.73 18.72
C SER A 127 -48.71 -12.83 18.94
N LEU A 128 -49.05 -11.99 17.96
CA LEU A 128 -50.22 -11.10 17.92
C LEU A 128 -51.22 -11.64 16.88
#